data_AF-A0A6G9H681-F1
#
_entry.id   AF-A0A6G9H681-F1
#
_cell.length_a   1.000
_cell.length_b   1.000
_cell.length_c   1.000
_cell.angle_alpha   90.00
_cell.angle_beta   90.00
_cell.angle_gamma   90.00
#
_symmetry.space_group_name_H-M   'P 1'
#
loop_
_entity.id
_entity.type
_entity.pdbx_description
1 polymer ?
#
loop_
_entity_poly.entity_id
_entity_poly.type
_entity_poly.pdbx_seq_one_letter_code
_entity_poly.pdbx_strand_id
1 'polypeptide(L)'
;MVDVPAFIWVLTLAGITGLTGMTSFVLYRGAKLAGATRRSAVGLGAATAAVLGAWFTATGVIAAHDGYLSGHGHISFLPFAFAGSLIAFLAATRIPLVSRALHAPGMLHRLEWPHAFRVVGVVFLIMMALGRLPALFALPAGLGDIATGIAAPFVARRLARGTGHRLAVRFNLFGMLDLVTALTLALLMGAHVINVTPSARAITEAPIALIPTAAVPLLLTLHITSLRRLRAIKRGRKGTAGTTTPNADVAVPHPVPSASHNN
;
A
#
# COMPACT_ATOMS: atom_id res chain seq x y z
N MET A 1 -8.66 -5.98 29.80
CA MET A 1 -8.80 -6.30 28.36
C MET A 1 -10.20 -5.92 27.92
N VAL A 2 -10.32 -5.31 26.75
CA VAL A 2 -11.59 -5.06 26.08
C VAL A 2 -12.14 -6.40 25.62
N ASP A 3 -13.36 -6.73 26.01
CA ASP A 3 -14.04 -7.93 25.55
C ASP A 3 -14.41 -7.78 24.07
N VAL A 4 -13.69 -8.47 23.18
CA VAL A 4 -13.88 -8.39 21.72
C VAL A 4 -14.65 -9.62 21.24
N PRO A 5 -15.84 -9.46 20.64
CA PRO A 5 -16.63 -10.59 20.17
C PRO A 5 -15.90 -11.45 19.13
N ALA A 6 -16.14 -12.77 19.14
CA ALA A 6 -15.48 -13.72 18.24
C ALA A 6 -15.67 -13.39 16.74
N PHE A 7 -16.80 -12.81 16.34
CA PHE A 7 -17.00 -12.42 14.95
C PHE A 7 -16.08 -11.26 14.51
N ILE A 8 -15.65 -10.38 15.42
CA ILE A 8 -14.65 -9.34 15.13
C ILE A 8 -13.29 -9.97 14.84
N TRP A 9 -12.92 -11.01 15.58
CA TRP A 9 -11.73 -11.81 15.28
C TRP A 9 -11.80 -12.43 13.89
N VAL A 10 -12.91 -13.10 13.56
CA VAL A 10 -13.10 -13.73 12.25
C VAL A 10 -13.00 -12.70 11.12
N LEU A 11 -13.69 -11.56 11.23
CA LEU A 11 -13.65 -10.50 10.21
C LEU A 11 -12.24 -9.91 10.03
N THR A 12 -11.56 -9.63 11.15
CA THR A 12 -10.21 -9.05 11.13
C THR A 12 -9.20 -10.02 10.52
N LEU A 13 -9.22 -11.28 10.94
CA LEU A 13 -8.33 -12.32 10.41
C LEU A 13 -8.62 -12.61 8.93
N ALA A 14 -9.89 -12.67 8.52
CA ALA A 14 -10.26 -12.84 7.11
C ALA A 14 -9.70 -11.70 6.24
N GLY A 15 -9.79 -10.45 6.72
CA GLY A 15 -9.20 -9.29 6.06
C GLY A 15 -7.68 -9.38 5.92
N ILE A 16 -7.00 -9.74 7.01
CA ILE A 16 -5.54 -9.87 7.06
C ILE A 16 -5.04 -11.01 6.17
N THR A 17 -5.70 -12.17 6.20
CA THR A 17 -5.39 -13.31 5.34
C THR A 17 -5.61 -12.93 3.88
N GLY A 18 -6.71 -12.23 3.58
CA GLY A 18 -7.00 -11.72 2.23
C GLY A 18 -5.95 -10.73 1.73
N LEU A 19 -5.59 -9.74 2.55
CA LEU A 19 -4.55 -8.75 2.25
C LEU A 19 -3.19 -9.43 2.00
N THR A 20 -2.81 -10.37 2.85
CA THR A 20 -1.56 -11.15 2.74
C THR A 20 -1.54 -12.01 1.49
N GLY A 21 -2.64 -12.75 1.23
CA GLY A 21 -2.78 -13.60 0.06
C GLY A 21 -2.75 -12.80 -1.24
N MET A 22 -3.47 -11.68 -1.30
CA MET A 22 -3.50 -10.82 -2.48
C MET A 22 -2.14 -10.17 -2.73
N THR A 23 -1.47 -9.66 -1.71
CA THR A 23 -0.13 -9.06 -1.84
C THR A 23 0.89 -10.10 -2.36
N SER A 24 0.87 -11.29 -1.77
CA SER A 24 1.71 -12.42 -2.19
C SER A 24 1.43 -12.83 -3.64
N PHE A 25 0.16 -12.89 -4.03
CA PHE A 25 -0.25 -13.18 -5.40
C PHE A 25 0.21 -12.10 -6.38
N VAL A 26 0.08 -10.82 -6.02
CA VAL A 26 0.52 -9.69 -6.84
C VAL A 26 2.04 -9.77 -7.10
N LEU A 27 2.85 -10.04 -6.07
CA LEU A 27 4.30 -10.22 -6.22
C LEU A 27 4.67 -11.46 -7.04
N TYR A 28 4.01 -12.59 -6.81
CA TYR A 28 4.17 -13.80 -7.64
C TYR A 28 3.90 -13.50 -9.12
N ARG A 29 2.78 -12.83 -9.42
CA ARG A 29 2.41 -12.48 -10.80
C ARG A 29 3.40 -11.47 -11.38
N GLY A 30 3.93 -10.55 -10.57
CA GLY A 30 4.94 -9.60 -11.01
C GLY A 30 6.25 -10.25 -11.36
N ALA A 31 6.72 -11.20 -10.56
CA ALA A 31 7.90 -11.97 -10.86
C ALA A 31 7.75 -12.73 -12.19
N LYS A 32 6.58 -13.36 -12.43
CA LYS A 32 6.29 -14.00 -13.73
C LYS A 32 6.32 -13.02 -14.90
N LEU A 33 5.70 -11.85 -14.75
CA LEU A 33 5.68 -10.81 -15.78
C LEU A 33 7.06 -10.18 -16.03
N ALA A 34 7.94 -10.21 -15.03
CA ALA A 34 9.33 -9.75 -15.12
C ALA A 34 10.31 -10.82 -15.68
N GLY A 35 9.79 -11.95 -16.17
CA GLY A 35 10.58 -13.04 -16.76
C GLY A 35 11.31 -13.93 -15.74
N ALA A 36 10.91 -13.92 -14.46
CA ALA A 36 11.51 -14.80 -13.47
C ALA A 36 11.13 -16.27 -13.72
N THR A 37 12.01 -17.19 -13.35
CA THR A 37 11.72 -18.63 -13.43
C THR A 37 10.51 -18.99 -12.55
N ARG A 38 9.82 -20.10 -12.86
CA ARG A 38 8.69 -20.59 -12.05
C ARG A 38 9.08 -20.76 -10.58
N ARG A 39 10.26 -21.32 -10.31
CA ARG A 39 10.78 -21.51 -8.95
C ARG A 39 10.97 -20.18 -8.22
N SER A 40 11.61 -19.19 -8.87
CA SER A 40 11.82 -17.86 -8.27
C SER A 40 10.51 -17.11 -8.02
N ALA A 41 9.54 -17.19 -8.96
CA ALA A 41 8.25 -16.54 -8.79
C ALA A 41 7.44 -17.16 -7.64
N VAL A 42 7.35 -18.49 -7.59
CA VAL A 42 6.69 -19.22 -6.49
C VAL A 42 7.40 -18.94 -5.16
N GLY A 43 8.73 -18.98 -5.15
CA GLY A 43 9.54 -18.66 -3.97
C GLY A 43 9.27 -17.24 -3.46
N LEU A 44 9.16 -16.24 -4.34
CA LEU A 44 8.84 -14.88 -3.93
C LEU A 44 7.43 -14.77 -3.31
N GLY A 45 6.43 -15.38 -3.95
CA GLY A 45 5.05 -15.37 -3.43
C GLY A 45 4.94 -16.08 -2.08
N ALA A 46 5.55 -17.26 -1.96
CA ALA A 46 5.57 -18.04 -0.72
C ALA A 46 6.34 -17.34 0.40
N ALA A 47 7.52 -16.76 0.10
CA ALA A 47 8.29 -15.99 1.06
C ALA A 47 7.52 -14.75 1.53
N THR A 48 6.81 -14.06 0.63
CA THR A 48 5.95 -12.92 1.01
C THR A 48 4.85 -13.37 1.97
N ALA A 49 4.15 -14.47 1.66
CA ALA A 49 3.10 -15.00 2.51
C ALA A 49 3.63 -15.43 3.88
N ALA A 50 4.78 -16.11 3.91
CA ALA A 50 5.43 -16.55 5.14
C ALA A 50 5.89 -15.38 6.00
N VAL A 51 6.56 -14.38 5.42
CA VAL A 51 7.06 -13.20 6.15
C VAL A 51 5.91 -12.36 6.69
N LEU A 52 4.91 -12.06 5.87
CA LEU A 52 3.74 -11.30 6.33
C LEU A 52 2.95 -12.07 7.37
N GLY A 53 2.67 -13.36 7.13
CA GLY A 53 1.97 -14.22 8.08
C GLY A 53 2.71 -14.34 9.41
N ALA A 54 4.03 -14.55 9.38
CA ALA A 54 4.86 -14.58 10.59
C ALA A 54 4.81 -13.25 11.34
N TRP A 55 4.86 -12.12 10.64
CA TRP A 55 4.76 -10.81 11.28
C TRP A 55 3.38 -10.56 11.89
N PHE A 56 2.28 -10.88 11.19
CA PHE A 56 0.92 -10.78 11.71
C PHE A 56 0.73 -11.65 12.97
N THR A 57 1.30 -12.86 12.98
CA THR A 57 1.30 -13.71 14.17
C THR A 57 2.12 -13.10 15.31
N ALA A 58 3.36 -12.67 15.01
CA ALA A 58 4.26 -12.10 16.01
C ALA A 58 3.66 -10.84 16.66
N THR A 59 3.10 -9.92 15.87
CA THR A 59 2.45 -8.72 16.41
C THR A 59 1.17 -9.05 17.19
N GLY A 60 0.44 -10.10 16.80
CA GLY A 60 -0.67 -10.62 17.59
C GLY A 60 -0.23 -11.14 18.97
N VAL A 61 0.88 -11.87 19.04
CA VAL A 61 1.47 -12.34 20.30
C VAL A 61 1.93 -11.15 21.16
N ILE A 62 2.58 -10.14 20.57
CA ILE A 62 2.97 -8.92 21.29
C ILE A 62 1.73 -8.23 21.88
N ALA A 63 0.64 -8.11 21.12
CA ALA A 63 -0.62 -7.54 21.58
C ALA A 63 -1.27 -8.37 22.69
N ALA A 64 -1.18 -9.70 22.64
CA ALA A 64 -1.71 -10.59 23.67
C ALA A 64 -0.95 -10.49 25.01
N HIS A 65 0.30 -10.03 24.98
CA HIS A 65 1.11 -9.74 26.17
C HIS A 65 1.15 -8.24 26.51
N ASP A 66 0.12 -7.50 26.12
CA ASP A 66 -0.05 -6.08 26.45
C ASP A 66 1.08 -5.15 25.94
N GLY A 67 1.94 -5.62 25.02
CA GLY A 67 3.13 -4.87 24.57
C GLY A 67 2.83 -3.56 23.84
N TYR A 68 1.60 -3.36 23.37
CA TYR A 68 1.17 -2.13 22.72
C TYR A 68 0.41 -1.16 23.62
N LEU A 69 0.09 -1.56 24.85
CA LEU A 69 -0.56 -0.67 25.81
C LEU A 69 0.44 0.38 26.33
N SER A 70 0.00 1.64 26.39
CA SER A 70 0.71 2.69 27.11
C SER A 70 0.23 2.71 28.57
N GLY A 71 1.15 2.87 29.52
CA GLY A 71 0.83 2.99 30.96
C GLY A 71 1.88 3.82 31.71
N HIS A 72 1.62 4.13 32.99
CA HIS A 72 2.57 4.86 33.83
C HIS A 72 3.88 4.06 33.96
N GLY A 73 4.93 4.52 33.27
CA GLY A 73 6.25 3.86 33.24
C GLY A 73 6.50 2.90 32.05
N HIS A 74 5.52 2.69 31.16
CA HIS A 74 5.65 1.80 30.01
C HIS A 74 5.45 2.55 28.69
N ILE A 75 6.47 2.50 27.83
CA ILE A 75 6.41 3.03 26.46
C ILE A 75 5.66 2.01 25.59
N SER A 76 4.59 2.45 24.91
CA SER A 76 3.91 1.59 23.93
C SER A 76 4.84 1.22 22.79
N PHE A 77 4.93 -0.07 22.46
CA PHE A 77 5.70 -0.53 21.30
C PHE A 77 5.00 -0.27 19.96
N LEU A 78 3.76 0.24 19.95
CA LEU A 78 2.97 0.40 18.73
C LEU A 78 3.62 1.33 17.69
N PRO A 79 4.14 2.52 18.05
CA PRO A 79 4.82 3.40 17.09
C PRO A 79 6.06 2.71 16.47
N PHE A 80 6.79 1.95 17.27
CA PHE A 80 7.98 1.23 16.84
C PHE A 80 7.64 0.06 15.92
N ALA A 81 6.60 -0.71 16.24
CA ALA A 81 6.11 -1.79 15.39
C ALA A 81 5.61 -1.25 14.05
N PHE A 82 4.85 -0.15 14.04
CA PHE A 82 4.44 0.52 12.81
C PHE A 82 5.65 1.00 11.99
N ALA A 83 6.53 1.80 12.60
CA ALA A 83 7.67 2.41 11.91
C ALA A 83 8.65 1.34 11.38
N GLY A 84 8.97 0.35 12.21
CA GLY A 84 9.80 -0.79 11.84
C GLY A 84 9.22 -1.57 10.66
N SER A 85 7.92 -1.87 10.69
CA SER A 85 7.22 -2.53 9.58
C SER A 85 7.24 -1.70 8.31
N LEU A 86 6.94 -0.40 8.40
CA LEU A 86 6.94 0.51 7.25
C LEU A 86 8.34 0.59 6.62
N ILE A 87 9.38 0.75 7.44
CA ILE A 87 10.77 0.77 6.99
C ILE A 87 11.15 -0.56 6.34
N ALA A 88 10.84 -1.68 6.98
CA ALA A 88 11.14 -3.02 6.47
C ALA A 88 10.46 -3.28 5.12
N PHE A 89 9.17 -2.95 4.98
CA PHE A 89 8.45 -3.13 3.72
C PHE A 89 8.96 -2.20 2.62
N LEU A 90 9.26 -0.93 2.94
CA LEU A 90 9.86 0.00 1.99
C LEU A 90 11.27 -0.45 1.57
N ALA A 91 12.08 -0.98 2.49
CA ALA A 91 13.38 -1.56 2.18
C ALA A 91 13.23 -2.81 1.30
N ALA A 92 12.25 -3.68 1.58
CA ALA A 92 11.97 -4.85 0.77
C ALA A 92 11.62 -4.49 -0.68
N THR A 93 10.98 -3.34 -0.94
CA THR A 93 10.73 -2.86 -2.32
C THR A 93 12.02 -2.56 -3.11
N ARG A 94 13.16 -2.43 -2.43
CA ARG A 94 14.48 -2.19 -3.05
C ARG A 94 15.22 -3.47 -3.41
N ILE A 95 14.80 -4.62 -2.89
CA ILE A 95 15.39 -5.92 -3.24
C ILE A 95 15.22 -6.13 -4.74
N PRO A 96 16.28 -6.48 -5.51
CA PRO A 96 16.22 -6.53 -6.97
C PRO A 96 15.07 -7.38 -7.52
N LEU A 97 14.82 -8.54 -6.92
CA LEU A 97 13.73 -9.43 -7.31
C LEU A 97 12.35 -8.80 -7.09
N VAL A 98 12.12 -8.19 -5.92
CA VAL A 98 10.87 -7.52 -5.57
C VAL A 98 10.67 -6.28 -6.44
N SER A 99 11.70 -5.45 -6.59
CA SER A 99 11.69 -4.27 -7.44
C SER A 99 11.33 -4.64 -8.88
N ARG A 100 11.98 -5.65 -9.47
CA ARG A 100 11.64 -6.14 -10.81
C ARG A 100 10.18 -6.59 -10.92
N ALA A 101 9.68 -7.33 -9.92
CA ALA A 101 8.29 -7.78 -9.90
C ALA A 101 7.29 -6.61 -9.84
N LEU A 102 7.54 -5.63 -8.97
CA LEU A 102 6.73 -4.42 -8.83
C LEU A 102 6.80 -3.54 -10.10
N HIS A 103 7.94 -3.56 -10.80
CA HIS A 103 8.17 -2.76 -12.00
C HIS A 103 7.72 -3.43 -13.31
N ALA A 104 7.28 -4.68 -13.27
CA ALA A 104 6.86 -5.42 -14.45
C ALA A 104 5.74 -4.70 -15.24
N PRO A 105 5.69 -4.83 -16.58
CA PRO A 105 4.60 -4.31 -17.39
C PRO A 105 3.24 -4.83 -16.89
N GLY A 106 2.24 -3.94 -16.83
CA GLY A 106 0.91 -4.31 -16.33
C GLY A 106 0.81 -4.54 -14.82
N MET A 107 1.84 -4.27 -14.02
CA MET A 107 1.76 -4.43 -12.56
C MET A 107 0.99 -3.30 -11.86
N LEU A 108 0.96 -2.11 -12.44
CA LEU A 108 0.38 -0.93 -11.78
C LEU A 108 -1.07 -1.15 -11.32
N HIS A 109 -1.94 -1.70 -12.17
CA HIS A 109 -3.32 -2.00 -11.77
C HIS A 109 -3.43 -3.09 -10.69
N ARG A 110 -2.43 -3.97 -10.60
CA ARG A 110 -2.43 -5.09 -9.66
C ARG A 110 -2.10 -4.64 -8.24
N LEU A 111 -1.28 -3.60 -8.11
CA LEU A 111 -0.95 -2.98 -6.82
C LEU A 111 -2.18 -2.41 -6.11
N GLU A 112 -3.25 -2.13 -6.84
CA GLU A 112 -4.47 -1.56 -6.25
C GLU A 112 -5.35 -2.63 -5.58
N TRP A 113 -5.31 -3.90 -6.03
CA TRP A 113 -6.20 -4.96 -5.53
C TRP A 113 -6.09 -5.26 -4.02
N PRO A 114 -4.90 -5.31 -3.39
CA PRO A 114 -4.80 -5.53 -1.95
C PRO A 114 -5.61 -4.51 -1.12
N HIS A 115 -5.77 -3.28 -1.61
CA HIS A 115 -6.56 -2.27 -0.92
C HIS A 115 -8.04 -2.62 -0.83
N ALA A 116 -8.56 -3.54 -1.65
CA ALA A 116 -9.96 -3.98 -1.58
C ALA A 116 -10.31 -4.61 -0.21
N PHE A 117 -9.33 -5.21 0.47
CA PHE A 117 -9.54 -5.79 1.81
C PHE A 117 -9.68 -4.74 2.92
N ARG A 118 -9.48 -3.44 2.60
CA ARG A 118 -9.77 -2.34 3.54
C ARG A 118 -11.25 -2.25 3.90
N VAL A 119 -12.17 -2.88 3.17
CA VAL A 119 -13.58 -2.97 3.59
C VAL A 119 -13.76 -3.58 4.99
N VAL A 120 -12.76 -4.33 5.48
CA VAL A 120 -12.72 -4.83 6.86
C VAL A 120 -12.67 -3.70 7.90
N GLY A 121 -12.34 -2.45 7.54
CA GLY A 121 -12.48 -1.28 8.41
C GLY A 121 -13.89 -1.09 9.01
N VAL A 122 -14.91 -1.78 8.48
CA VAL A 122 -16.23 -1.93 9.14
C VAL A 122 -16.12 -2.42 10.59
N VAL A 123 -15.08 -3.20 10.95
CA VAL A 123 -14.85 -3.64 12.33
C VAL A 123 -14.71 -2.46 13.30
N PHE A 124 -14.15 -1.33 12.85
CA PHE A 124 -14.06 -0.12 13.67
C PHE A 124 -15.44 0.46 13.98
N LEU A 125 -16.32 0.51 12.98
CA LEU A 125 -17.68 1.00 13.14
C LEU A 125 -18.52 0.08 14.03
N ILE A 126 -18.33 -1.23 13.91
CA ILE A 126 -19.02 -2.20 14.79
C ILE A 126 -18.50 -2.07 16.22
N MET A 127 -17.19 -1.99 16.44
CA MET A 127 -16.62 -1.80 17.77
C MET A 127 -17.06 -0.47 18.41
N MET A 128 -17.24 0.58 17.61
CA MET A 128 -17.85 1.84 18.06
C MET A 128 -19.30 1.65 18.48
N ALA A 129 -20.12 0.97 17.67
CA ALA A 129 -21.52 0.68 18.01
C ALA A 129 -21.66 -0.18 19.27
N LEU A 130 -20.68 -1.04 19.56
CA LEU A 130 -20.58 -1.82 20.80
C LEU A 130 -20.06 -1.02 22.00
N GLY A 131 -19.77 0.28 21.84
CA GLY A 131 -19.22 1.13 22.89
C GLY A 131 -17.78 0.80 23.30
N ARG A 132 -17.02 0.14 22.41
CA ARG A 132 -15.65 -0.35 22.69
C ARG A 132 -14.56 0.42 21.94
N LEU A 133 -14.94 1.37 21.08
CA LEU A 133 -14.01 2.19 20.32
C LEU A 133 -14.57 3.62 20.16
N PRO A 134 -13.76 4.68 20.35
CA PRO A 134 -14.24 6.06 20.26
C PRO A 134 -14.64 6.43 18.85
N ALA A 135 -15.75 7.14 18.70
CA ALA A 135 -16.26 7.62 17.41
C ALA A 135 -15.25 8.51 16.67
N LEU A 136 -14.47 9.30 17.43
CA LEU A 136 -13.43 10.19 16.88
C LEU A 136 -12.42 9.43 16.01
N PHE A 137 -12.13 8.16 16.32
CA PHE A 137 -11.28 7.31 15.50
C PHE A 137 -12.08 6.43 14.55
N ALA A 138 -13.12 5.78 15.06
CA ALA A 138 -13.84 4.76 14.33
C ALA A 138 -14.49 5.28 13.06
N LEU A 139 -15.08 6.50 13.11
CA LEU A 139 -15.73 7.11 11.96
C LEU A 139 -14.75 7.43 10.83
N PRO A 140 -13.69 8.26 11.02
CA PRO A 140 -12.76 8.54 9.93
C PRO A 140 -12.05 7.28 9.44
N ALA A 141 -11.50 6.46 10.35
CA ALA A 141 -10.76 5.27 9.97
C ALA A 141 -11.64 4.24 9.25
N GLY A 142 -12.81 3.91 9.81
CA GLY A 142 -13.70 2.90 9.23
C GLY A 142 -14.31 3.34 7.90
N LEU A 143 -14.80 4.58 7.80
CA LEU A 143 -15.40 5.08 6.56
C LEU A 143 -14.35 5.27 5.47
N GLY A 144 -13.17 5.77 5.80
CA GLY A 144 -12.07 5.92 4.84
C GLY A 144 -11.55 4.58 4.32
N ASP A 145 -11.45 3.58 5.20
CA ASP A 145 -11.10 2.21 4.84
C ASP A 145 -12.13 1.57 3.92
N ILE A 146 -13.42 1.68 4.24
CA ILE A 146 -14.51 1.17 3.40
C ILE A 146 -14.52 1.88 2.05
N ALA A 147 -14.43 3.21 2.02
CA ALA A 147 -14.41 3.99 0.80
C ALA A 147 -13.22 3.61 -0.10
N THR A 148 -12.03 3.47 0.49
CA THR A 148 -10.83 3.06 -0.25
C THR A 148 -10.95 1.61 -0.74
N GLY A 149 -11.46 0.71 0.10
CA GLY A 149 -11.65 -0.69 -0.24
C GLY A 149 -12.63 -0.88 -1.40
N ILE A 150 -13.75 -0.17 -1.37
CA ILE A 150 -14.72 -0.19 -2.47
C ILE A 150 -14.13 0.44 -3.73
N ALA A 151 -13.40 1.54 -3.63
CA ALA A 151 -12.83 2.23 -4.80
C ALA A 151 -11.73 1.42 -5.50
N ALA A 152 -10.98 0.59 -4.78
CA ALA A 152 -9.78 -0.07 -5.27
C ALA A 152 -10.00 -0.94 -6.55
N PRO A 153 -11.02 -1.83 -6.64
CA PRO A 153 -11.30 -2.58 -7.86
C PRO A 153 -11.64 -1.70 -9.06
N PHE A 154 -12.33 -0.56 -8.87
CA PHE A 154 -12.68 0.34 -9.98
C PHE A 154 -11.45 1.06 -10.52
N VAL A 155 -10.56 1.51 -9.63
CA VAL A 155 -9.28 2.11 -10.00
C VAL A 155 -8.40 1.10 -10.73
N ALA A 156 -8.29 -0.13 -10.20
CA ALA A 156 -7.58 -1.23 -10.83
C ALA A 156 -8.11 -1.51 -12.26
N ARG A 157 -9.43 -1.60 -12.44
CA ARG A 157 -10.04 -1.84 -13.77
C ARG A 157 -9.73 -0.73 -14.77
N ARG A 158 -9.80 0.55 -14.35
CA ARG A 158 -9.46 1.67 -15.25
C ARG A 158 -7.99 1.65 -15.66
N LEU A 159 -7.09 1.39 -14.72
CA LEU A 159 -5.66 1.23 -14.99
C LEU A 159 -5.36 0.04 -15.91
N ALA A 160 -6.08 -1.07 -15.75
CA ALA A 160 -5.92 -2.24 -16.61
C ALA A 160 -6.29 -1.94 -18.08
N ARG A 161 -7.21 -1.00 -18.31
CA ARG A 161 -7.59 -0.49 -19.64
C ARG A 161 -6.64 0.60 -20.17
N GLY A 162 -5.53 0.87 -19.48
CA GLY A 162 -4.58 1.94 -19.85
C GLY A 162 -5.06 3.36 -19.53
N THR A 163 -6.20 3.51 -18.86
CA THR A 163 -6.80 4.81 -18.52
C THR A 163 -6.70 5.09 -17.01
N GLY A 164 -7.17 6.26 -16.55
CA GLY A 164 -7.37 6.48 -15.11
C GLY A 164 -6.11 6.79 -14.29
N HIS A 165 -4.96 7.09 -14.89
CA HIS A 165 -3.75 7.49 -14.17
C HIS A 165 -3.97 8.64 -13.16
N ARG A 166 -4.75 9.67 -13.54
CA ARG A 166 -5.11 10.78 -12.61
C ARG A 166 -6.00 10.31 -11.45
N LEU A 167 -6.95 9.41 -11.74
CA LEU A 167 -7.81 8.82 -10.72
C LEU A 167 -6.97 7.98 -9.75
N ALA A 168 -6.01 7.18 -10.25
CA ALA A 168 -5.11 6.41 -9.43
C ALA A 168 -4.24 7.28 -8.52
N VAL A 169 -3.77 8.44 -9.00
CA VAL A 169 -3.06 9.41 -8.14
C VAL A 169 -3.97 9.89 -7.01
N ARG A 170 -5.20 10.32 -7.32
CA ARG A 170 -6.17 10.78 -6.31
C ARG A 170 -6.51 9.68 -5.31
N PHE A 171 -6.77 8.46 -5.79
CA PHE A 171 -7.03 7.28 -4.98
C PHE A 171 -5.89 7.00 -4.00
N ASN A 172 -4.65 6.97 -4.49
CA ASN A 172 -3.50 6.68 -3.64
C ASN A 172 -3.24 7.81 -2.62
N LEU A 173 -3.42 9.08 -3.00
CA LEU A 173 -3.29 10.19 -2.05
C LEU A 173 -4.38 10.17 -0.98
N PHE A 174 -5.63 9.91 -1.38
CA PHE A 174 -6.75 9.76 -0.45
C PHE A 174 -6.50 8.60 0.53
N GLY A 175 -6.15 7.43 0.01
CA GLY A 175 -5.89 6.25 0.83
C GLY A 175 -4.72 6.43 1.79
N MET A 176 -3.67 7.18 1.40
CA MET A 176 -2.58 7.57 2.31
C MET A 176 -3.03 8.54 3.39
N LEU A 177 -3.78 9.58 3.02
CA LEU A 177 -4.28 10.59 3.97
C LEU A 177 -5.15 9.93 5.04
N ASP A 178 -6.01 9.02 4.63
CA ASP A 178 -6.88 8.26 5.53
C ASP A 178 -6.08 7.40 6.52
N LEU A 179 -5.13 6.58 6.04
CA LEU A 179 -4.27 5.77 6.90
C LEU A 179 -3.44 6.61 7.88
N VAL A 180 -2.89 7.74 7.41
CA VAL A 180 -2.13 8.67 8.26
C VAL A 180 -3.03 9.30 9.31
N THR A 181 -4.25 9.72 8.92
CA THR A 181 -5.22 10.31 9.85
C THR A 181 -5.59 9.30 10.95
N ALA A 182 -5.94 8.07 10.57
CA ALA A 182 -6.25 7.00 11.51
C ALA A 182 -5.07 6.71 12.47
N LEU A 183 -3.84 6.58 11.94
CA LEU A 183 -2.65 6.35 12.75
C LEU A 183 -2.39 7.51 13.72
N THR A 184 -2.47 8.76 13.24
CA THR A 184 -2.28 9.93 14.09
C THR A 184 -3.28 9.95 15.23
N LEU A 185 -4.56 9.70 14.95
CA LEU A 185 -5.59 9.62 16.00
C LEU A 185 -5.29 8.49 16.99
N ALA A 186 -4.95 7.28 16.50
CA ALA A 186 -4.59 6.16 17.36
C ALA A 186 -3.42 6.50 18.31
N LEU A 187 -2.37 7.14 17.79
CA LEU A 187 -1.21 7.54 18.57
C LEU A 187 -1.54 8.63 19.60
N LEU A 188 -2.28 9.67 19.21
CA LEU A 188 -2.63 10.76 20.11
C LEU A 188 -3.53 10.29 21.27
N MET A 189 -4.50 9.41 20.99
CA MET A 189 -5.33 8.85 22.06
C MET A 189 -4.58 7.81 22.89
N GLY A 190 -3.75 6.97 22.27
CA GLY A 190 -2.93 5.98 22.98
C GLY A 190 -1.86 6.60 23.88
N ALA A 191 -1.39 7.81 23.54
CA ALA A 191 -0.49 8.61 24.36
C ALA A 191 -1.23 9.51 25.38
N HIS A 192 -2.57 9.39 25.49
CA HIS A 192 -3.42 10.21 26.37
C HIS A 192 -3.32 11.73 26.14
N VAL A 193 -2.85 12.15 24.96
CA VAL A 193 -2.86 13.57 24.52
C VAL A 193 -4.29 14.01 24.23
N ILE A 194 -5.10 13.11 23.66
CA ILE A 194 -6.53 13.31 23.46
C ILE A 194 -7.28 12.24 24.27
N ASN A 195 -8.02 12.67 25.28
CA ASN A 195 -8.83 11.79 26.12
C ASN A 195 -10.25 11.70 25.54
N VAL A 196 -10.74 10.48 25.37
CA VAL A 196 -12.05 10.18 24.78
C VAL A 196 -12.74 9.05 25.55
N THR A 197 -14.08 9.02 25.48
CA THR A 197 -14.91 7.98 26.06
C THR A 197 -15.78 7.36 24.97
N PRO A 198 -15.78 6.02 24.78
CA PRO A 198 -14.89 5.04 25.41
C PRO A 198 -13.41 5.24 25.04
N SER A 199 -12.50 4.65 25.81
CA SER A 199 -11.05 4.80 25.55
C SER A 199 -10.63 4.11 24.24
N ALA A 200 -9.50 4.54 23.67
CA ALA A 200 -8.92 3.94 22.46
C ALA A 200 -8.17 2.62 22.73
N ARG A 201 -8.34 2.00 23.91
CA ARG A 201 -7.59 0.82 24.36
C ARG A 201 -7.74 -0.38 23.42
N ALA A 202 -8.90 -0.55 22.79
CA ALA A 202 -9.11 -1.63 21.83
C ALA A 202 -8.08 -1.61 20.68
N ILE A 203 -7.55 -0.45 20.29
CA ILE A 203 -6.56 -0.32 19.21
C ILE A 203 -5.23 -1.01 19.54
N THR A 204 -4.91 -1.16 20.82
CA THR A 204 -3.66 -1.77 21.28
C THR A 204 -3.81 -3.26 21.62
N GLU A 205 -5.03 -3.79 21.55
CA GLU A 205 -5.33 -5.18 21.89
C GLU A 205 -5.69 -6.00 20.64
N ALA A 206 -5.42 -7.30 20.68
CA ALA A 206 -5.78 -8.19 19.59
C ALA A 206 -7.32 -8.35 19.50
N PRO A 207 -7.89 -8.47 18.28
CA PRO A 207 -7.21 -8.55 16.98
C PRO A 207 -6.97 -7.18 16.35
N ILE A 208 -7.50 -6.09 16.93
CA ILE A 208 -7.51 -4.77 16.31
C ILE A 208 -6.09 -4.22 16.15
N ALA A 209 -5.20 -4.50 17.11
CA ALA A 209 -3.79 -4.11 17.06
C ALA A 209 -3.05 -4.58 15.81
N LEU A 210 -3.46 -5.69 15.20
CA LEU A 210 -2.88 -6.21 13.95
C LEU A 210 -3.02 -5.20 12.79
N ILE A 211 -4.04 -4.35 12.84
CA ILE A 211 -4.32 -3.37 11.78
C ILE A 211 -3.24 -2.27 11.78
N PRO A 212 -3.07 -1.45 12.82
CA PRO A 212 -2.06 -0.38 12.83
C PRO A 212 -0.62 -0.90 12.79
N THR A 213 -0.32 -2.08 13.32
CA THR A 213 1.08 -2.57 13.41
C THR A 213 1.56 -3.32 12.17
N ALA A 214 0.65 -3.88 11.37
CA ALA A 214 1.02 -4.70 10.21
C ALA A 214 0.23 -4.34 8.93
N ALA A 215 -1.09 -4.24 8.98
CA ALA A 215 -1.89 -3.95 7.78
C ALA A 215 -1.68 -2.52 7.25
N VAL A 216 -1.76 -1.51 8.12
CA VAL A 216 -1.55 -0.10 7.78
C VAL A 216 -0.17 0.15 7.15
N PRO A 217 0.97 -0.29 7.72
CA PRO A 217 2.28 -0.06 7.10
C PRO A 217 2.44 -0.80 5.75
N LEU A 218 1.82 -1.97 5.57
CA LEU A 218 1.80 -2.65 4.28
C LEU A 218 1.00 -1.87 3.24
N LEU A 219 -0.22 -1.45 3.56
CA LEU A 219 -1.09 -0.66 2.68
C LEU A 219 -0.44 0.69 2.32
N LEU A 220 0.19 1.36 3.29
CA LEU A 220 0.93 2.60 3.04
C LEU A 220 2.10 2.37 2.08
N THR A 221 2.83 1.25 2.23
CA THR A 221 3.89 0.85 1.30
C THR A 221 3.37 0.64 -0.12
N LEU A 222 2.20 0.02 -0.28
CA LEU A 222 1.58 -0.19 -1.59
C LEU A 222 1.18 1.12 -2.26
N HIS A 223 0.58 2.06 -1.50
CA HIS A 223 0.26 3.39 -2.01
C HIS A 223 1.50 4.17 -2.47
N ILE A 224 2.55 4.18 -1.65
CA ILE A 224 3.83 4.81 -1.99
C ILE A 224 4.41 4.19 -3.26
N THR A 225 4.37 2.86 -3.38
CA THR A 225 4.88 2.13 -4.54
C THR A 225 4.09 2.46 -5.81
N SER A 226 2.76 2.49 -5.74
CA SER A 226 1.90 2.87 -6.87
C SER A 226 2.18 4.31 -7.32
N LEU A 227 2.29 5.26 -6.38
CA LEU A 227 2.62 6.65 -6.71
C LEU A 227 4.01 6.82 -7.33
N ARG A 228 5.03 6.11 -6.82
CA ARG A 228 6.39 6.10 -7.42
C ARG A 228 6.33 5.62 -8.88
N ARG A 229 5.54 4.57 -9.16
CA ARG A 229 5.34 4.01 -10.51
C ARG A 229 4.60 4.99 -11.43
N LEU A 230 3.51 5.59 -10.96
CA LEU A 230 2.76 6.62 -11.71
C LEU A 230 3.65 7.83 -12.07
N ARG A 231 4.52 8.27 -11.14
CA ARG A 231 5.48 9.36 -11.39
C ARG A 231 6.52 8.96 -12.45
N ALA A 232 7.06 7.75 -12.39
CA ALA A 232 8.02 7.25 -13.38
C ALA A 232 7.42 7.21 -14.80
N ILE A 233 6.20 6.68 -14.94
CA ILE A 233 5.48 6.64 -16.23
C ILE A 233 5.25 8.06 -16.80
N LYS A 234 4.84 9.01 -15.95
CA LYS A 234 4.64 10.41 -16.36
C LYS A 234 5.94 11.07 -16.84
N ARG A 235 7.07 10.80 -16.17
CA ARG A 235 8.39 11.32 -16.56
C ARG A 235 8.86 10.74 -17.89
N GLY A 236 8.71 9.44 -18.11
CA GLY A 236 9.02 8.79 -19.39
C GLY A 236 8.28 9.42 -20.58
N ARG A 237 6.97 9.66 -20.43
CA ARG A 237 6.15 10.34 -21.45
C ARG A 237 6.59 11.77 -21.78
N LYS A 238 7.11 12.51 -20.79
CA LYS A 238 7.61 13.89 -21.02
C LYS A 238 8.95 13.87 -21.74
N GLY A 239 9.84 12.94 -21.39
CA GLY A 239 11.14 12.79 -22.04
C GLY A 239 11.03 12.49 -23.54
N THR A 240 10.12 11.58 -23.92
CA THR A 240 9.87 11.23 -25.33
C THR A 240 9.18 12.34 -26.13
N ALA A 241 8.38 13.19 -25.49
CA ALA A 241 7.72 14.32 -26.16
C ALA A 241 8.66 15.51 -26.39
N GLY A 242 9.73 15.66 -25.59
CA GLY A 242 10.72 16.72 -25.74
C GLY A 242 11.82 16.45 -26.76
N THR A 243 11.92 15.22 -27.30
CA THR A 243 12.96 14.81 -28.27
C THR A 243 12.51 14.93 -29.74
N THR A 244 11.32 15.44 -30.01
CA THR A 244 10.80 15.71 -31.36
C THR A 244 10.85 17.20 -31.67
N THR A 245 12.04 17.78 -31.72
CA THR A 245 12.29 18.99 -32.52
C THR A 245 12.62 18.54 -33.95
N PRO A 246 11.87 18.96 -34.98
CA PRO A 246 12.28 18.73 -36.36
C PRO A 246 13.50 19.62 -36.64
N ASN A 247 14.68 19.01 -36.77
CA ASN A 247 15.81 19.63 -37.45
C ASN A 247 15.44 19.69 -38.94
N ALA A 248 14.68 20.71 -39.32
CA ALA A 248 14.63 21.18 -40.70
C ALA A 248 15.88 22.02 -40.91
N ASP A 249 16.94 21.37 -41.39
CA ASP A 249 18.03 21.96 -42.18
C ASP A 249 18.94 20.83 -42.67
N VAL A 250 18.38 19.99 -43.56
CA VAL A 250 19.21 19.24 -44.50
C VAL A 250 19.27 20.10 -45.75
N ALA A 251 20.33 20.91 -45.85
CA ALA A 251 20.67 21.63 -47.05
C ALA A 251 20.78 20.64 -48.22
N VAL A 252 19.91 20.82 -49.20
CA VAL A 252 19.95 20.11 -50.48
C VAL A 252 21.21 20.56 -51.24
N PRO A 253 22.11 19.66 -51.66
CA PRO A 253 23.23 20.05 -52.50
C PRO A 253 22.70 20.35 -53.91
N HIS A 254 22.94 21.57 -54.40
CA HIS A 254 22.72 21.91 -55.81
C HIS A 254 23.71 21.13 -56.70
N PRO A 255 23.26 20.56 -57.84
CA PRO A 255 24.17 19.94 -58.79
C PRO A 255 24.93 21.02 -59.58
N VAL A 256 26.26 20.87 -59.63
CA VAL A 256 27.17 21.69 -60.45
C VAL A 256 27.02 21.29 -61.92
N PRO A 257 26.90 22.23 -62.89
CA PRO A 257 26.90 21.90 -64.31
C PRO A 257 28.31 21.58 -64.80
N SER A 258 28.46 20.48 -65.53
CA SER A 258 29.67 20.10 -66.24
C SER A 258 29.98 21.10 -67.36
N ALA A 259 31.10 21.82 -67.26
CA ALA A 259 31.66 22.57 -68.37
C ALA A 259 32.60 21.66 -69.18
N SER A 260 32.23 21.42 -70.43
CA SER A 260 33.08 20.89 -71.49
C SER A 260 34.01 22.00 -72.03
N HIS A 261 35.31 21.74 -72.12
CA HIS A 261 36.25 22.33 -73.10
C HIS A 261 37.51 21.44 -73.08
N ASN A 262 37.84 20.66 -74.12
CA ASN A 262 38.52 21.06 -75.37
C ASN A 262 39.58 22.16 -75.17
N ASN A 263 40.81 21.80 -74.82
CA ASN A 263 41.98 21.68 -75.72
C ASN A 263 43.23 21.36 -74.91
#